data_AF-A0A842UYT1-F1
#
_entry.id   AF-A0A842UYT1-F1
#
_cell.length_a   1.000
_cell.length_b   1.000
_cell.length_c   1.000
_cell.angle_alpha   90.00
_cell.angle_beta   90.00
_cell.angle_gamma   90.00
#
_symmetry.space_group_name_H-M   'P 1'
#
loop_
_entity.id
_entity.type
_entity.pdbx_description
1 polymer ?
#
loop_
_entity_poly.entity_id
_entity_poly.type
_entity_poly.pdbx_seq_one_letter_code
_entity_poly.pdbx_strand_id
1 'polypeptide(L)'
;MAKKRKTRKKEGASVVRTRQDEELEKIRSLLTSDERYVKHYKIGMFNIVQSDKRLTFSRRWPRVFIKMPFKEIRRIEYFTKIDWGSLFKTLVYFGIAVFLMLRPKLLWESFIGYYWPFVTELLALSKPFNYVVVSYGLMFLFYLLGIVAAVKFISWLIGRLTVESRRRIEPLEMICRFTDDVQALMTEIEPKIKKRQ
;
A
#
# COMPACT_ATOMS: atom_id res chain seq x y z
N MET A 1 23.35 32.08 -65.41
CA MET A 1 23.58 32.10 -63.93
C MET A 1 22.24 32.29 -63.20
N ALA A 2 22.17 31.92 -61.92
CA ALA A 2 21.11 32.25 -60.93
C ALA A 2 19.61 31.95 -61.26
N LYS A 3 19.15 30.72 -60.98
CA LYS A 3 17.73 30.45 -60.64
C LYS A 3 17.44 30.93 -59.21
N LYS A 4 16.55 31.90 -58.98
CA LYS A 4 16.02 32.22 -57.64
C LYS A 4 14.75 31.41 -57.34
N ARG A 5 14.77 30.67 -56.22
CA ARG A 5 13.71 29.72 -55.81
C ARG A 5 12.53 30.43 -55.15
N LYS A 6 11.33 29.87 -55.34
CA LYS A 6 10.15 30.16 -54.51
C LYS A 6 10.35 29.63 -53.08
N THR A 7 10.35 30.50 -52.08
CA THR A 7 10.21 30.13 -50.66
C THR A 7 8.74 30.22 -50.24
N ARG A 8 8.01 29.11 -50.32
CA ARG A 8 6.73 28.98 -49.61
C ARG A 8 7.01 28.80 -48.12
N LYS A 9 6.72 29.82 -47.30
CA LYS A 9 6.53 29.66 -45.85
C LYS A 9 5.48 28.57 -45.62
N LYS A 10 5.86 27.45 -45.00
CA LYS A 10 4.94 26.55 -44.30
C LYS A 10 5.07 26.87 -42.81
N GLU A 11 4.24 27.77 -42.31
CA GLU A 11 4.20 28.09 -40.89
C GLU A 11 3.19 27.20 -40.17
N GLY A 12 3.66 26.50 -39.14
CA GLY A 12 2.93 26.32 -37.90
C GLY A 12 1.57 25.62 -37.97
N ALA A 13 1.53 24.35 -38.38
CA ALA A 13 0.53 23.45 -37.79
C ALA A 13 0.93 23.21 -36.32
N SER A 14 0.53 24.11 -35.42
CA SER A 14 0.65 23.90 -33.98
C SER A 14 -0.32 22.80 -33.57
N VAL A 15 0.14 21.56 -33.64
CA VAL A 15 -0.62 20.37 -33.24
C VAL A 15 -0.97 20.52 -31.76
N VAL A 16 -2.23 20.81 -31.48
CA VAL A 16 -2.82 20.71 -30.14
C VAL A 16 -2.77 19.24 -29.77
N ARG A 17 -1.70 18.84 -29.08
CA ARG A 17 -1.54 17.47 -28.56
C ARG A 17 -2.70 17.20 -27.61
N THR A 18 -3.53 16.23 -27.96
CA THR A 18 -4.65 15.83 -27.13
C THR A 18 -4.12 15.21 -25.85
N ARG A 19 -4.83 15.32 -24.71
CA ARG A 19 -4.39 14.68 -23.45
C ARG A 19 -4.11 13.17 -23.60
N GLN A 20 -4.82 12.50 -24.50
CA GLN A 20 -4.59 11.10 -24.85
C GLN A 20 -3.24 10.86 -25.53
N ASP A 21 -2.75 11.78 -26.37
CA ASP A 21 -1.44 11.67 -27.03
C ASP A 21 -0.30 11.76 -26.02
N GLU A 22 -0.40 12.65 -25.03
CA GLU A 22 0.58 12.73 -23.95
C GLU A 22 0.58 11.48 -23.06
N GLU A 23 -0.58 10.90 -22.79
CA GLU A 23 -0.69 9.68 -22.00
C GLU A 23 -0.14 8.47 -22.78
N LEU A 24 -0.38 8.41 -24.09
CA LEU A 24 0.21 7.41 -24.98
C LEU A 24 1.73 7.58 -25.13
N GLU A 25 2.27 8.81 -25.20
CA GLU A 25 3.73 9.04 -25.17
C GLU A 25 4.34 8.61 -23.83
N LYS A 26 3.69 8.94 -22.70
CA LYS A 26 4.11 8.49 -21.36
C LYS A 26 4.11 6.97 -21.29
N ILE A 27 3.09 6.27 -21.80
CA ILE A 27 3.05 4.80 -21.86
C ILE A 27 4.12 4.23 -22.79
N ARG A 28 4.33 4.82 -23.98
CA ARG A 28 5.36 4.40 -24.94
C ARG A 28 6.78 4.51 -24.37
N SER A 29 7.08 5.52 -23.57
CA SER A 29 8.39 5.66 -22.92
C SER A 29 8.70 4.58 -21.86
N LEU A 30 7.71 3.80 -21.42
CA LEU A 30 7.93 2.66 -20.50
C LEU A 30 8.28 1.36 -21.25
N LEU A 31 7.92 1.28 -22.53
CA LEU A 31 8.17 0.16 -23.44
C LEU A 31 9.58 0.24 -24.04
N THR A 32 10.13 -0.90 -24.44
CA THR A 32 11.31 -0.90 -25.33
C THR A 32 10.86 -0.69 -26.77
N SER A 33 11.74 -0.21 -27.67
CA SER A 33 11.44 0.00 -29.09
C SER A 33 10.99 -1.25 -29.86
N ASP A 34 11.28 -2.45 -29.35
CA ASP A 34 10.90 -3.74 -29.90
C ASP A 34 9.63 -4.36 -29.26
N GLU A 35 8.97 -3.65 -28.33
CA GLU A 35 7.78 -4.12 -27.62
C GLU A 35 6.50 -3.47 -28.15
N ARG A 36 5.44 -4.27 -28.31
CA ARG A 36 4.12 -3.78 -28.70
C ARG A 36 3.27 -3.56 -27.45
N TYR A 37 2.71 -2.36 -27.33
CA TYR A 37 1.68 -2.07 -26.35
C TYR A 37 0.46 -2.97 -26.58
N VAL A 38 -0.09 -3.54 -25.50
CA VAL A 38 -1.33 -4.33 -25.54
C VAL A 38 -2.42 -3.63 -24.74
N LYS A 39 -2.17 -3.30 -23.46
CA LYS A 39 -3.17 -2.73 -22.56
C LYS A 39 -2.54 -1.98 -21.38
N HIS A 40 -3.31 -1.11 -20.75
CA HIS A 40 -2.96 -0.35 -19.57
C HIS A 40 -4.05 -0.56 -18.51
N TYR A 41 -3.63 -0.75 -17.26
CA TYR A 41 -4.52 -0.96 -16.11
C TYR A 41 -4.10 -0.03 -14.97
N LYS A 42 -5.07 0.48 -14.22
CA LYS A 42 -4.83 1.42 -13.11
C LYS A 42 -5.26 0.80 -11.78
N ILE A 43 -4.34 0.06 -11.17
CA ILE A 43 -4.62 -0.76 -9.99
C ILE A 43 -4.05 -0.10 -8.73
N GLY A 44 -4.95 0.49 -7.93
CA GLY A 44 -4.59 1.24 -6.73
C GLY A 44 -3.70 2.45 -7.07
N MET A 45 -2.45 2.43 -6.60
CA MET A 45 -1.45 3.46 -6.92
C MET A 45 -0.52 3.09 -8.09
N PHE A 46 -0.70 1.91 -8.70
CA PHE A 46 0.14 1.42 -9.78
C PHE A 46 -0.54 1.57 -11.15
N ASN A 47 0.21 2.14 -12.09
CA ASN A 47 -0.09 2.08 -13.52
C ASN A 47 0.66 0.87 -14.08
N ILE A 48 -0.07 -0.10 -14.62
CA ILE A 48 0.47 -1.37 -15.11
C ILE A 48 0.30 -1.40 -16.63
N VAL A 49 1.42 -1.44 -17.35
CA VAL A 49 1.43 -1.54 -18.82
C VAL A 49 1.76 -2.97 -19.22
N GLN A 50 0.84 -3.57 -19.97
CA GLN A 50 0.98 -4.90 -20.58
C GLN A 50 1.53 -4.73 -21.99
N SER A 51 2.68 -5.36 -22.28
CA SER A 51 3.18 -5.54 -23.64
C SER A 51 2.96 -6.97 -24.13
N ASP A 52 3.49 -7.29 -25.31
CA ASP A 52 3.61 -8.64 -25.84
C ASP A 52 4.66 -9.50 -25.11
N LYS A 53 5.63 -8.87 -24.43
CA LYS A 53 6.78 -9.55 -23.78
C LYS A 53 6.78 -9.49 -22.26
N ARG A 54 6.29 -8.41 -21.66
CA ARG A 54 6.39 -8.15 -20.21
C ARG A 54 5.22 -7.36 -19.64
N LEU A 55 5.13 -7.35 -18.32
CA LEU A 55 4.41 -6.34 -17.55
C LEU A 55 5.39 -5.27 -17.06
N THR A 56 4.93 -4.03 -17.07
CA THR A 56 5.68 -2.90 -16.52
C THR A 56 4.83 -2.20 -15.47
N PHE A 57 5.22 -2.33 -14.21
CA PHE A 57 4.57 -1.73 -13.06
C PHE A 57 5.24 -0.38 -12.77
N SER A 58 4.46 0.69 -12.66
CA SER A 58 4.96 2.02 -12.32
C SER A 58 4.10 2.69 -11.26
N ARG A 59 4.73 3.31 -10.26
CA ARG A 59 4.05 4.10 -9.21
C ARG A 59 4.74 5.44 -9.04
N ARG A 60 3.95 6.51 -8.88
CA ARG A 60 4.45 7.89 -8.73
C ARG A 60 5.10 8.14 -7.36
N TRP A 61 4.55 7.58 -6.27
CA TRP A 61 5.10 7.74 -4.93
C TRP A 61 4.84 6.54 -3.99
N PRO A 62 5.86 6.07 -3.23
CA PRO A 62 7.28 6.24 -3.57
C PRO A 62 7.55 5.71 -4.98
N ARG A 63 8.50 6.34 -5.69
CA ARG A 63 8.79 6.05 -7.10
C ARG A 63 9.25 4.60 -7.25
N VAL A 64 8.43 3.79 -7.89
CA VAL A 64 8.73 2.38 -8.17
C VAL A 64 8.53 2.14 -9.66
N PHE A 65 9.50 1.48 -10.29
CA PHE A 65 9.42 1.06 -11.68
C PHE A 65 9.99 -0.35 -11.81
N ILE A 66 9.13 -1.32 -12.11
CA ILE A 66 9.47 -2.74 -12.16
C ILE A 66 9.05 -3.30 -13.52
N LYS A 67 10.01 -3.86 -14.25
CA LYS A 67 9.78 -4.60 -15.50
C LYS A 67 9.82 -6.09 -15.18
N MET A 68 8.79 -6.84 -15.56
CA MET A 68 8.67 -8.27 -15.28
C MET A 68 8.25 -9.03 -16.55
N PRO A 69 9.18 -9.71 -17.25
CA PRO A 69 8.87 -10.56 -18.39
C PRO A 69 7.87 -11.65 -18.03
N PHE A 70 6.95 -12.03 -18.94
CA PHE A 70 5.96 -13.08 -18.64
C PHE A 70 6.59 -14.43 -18.24
N LYS A 71 7.81 -14.72 -18.71
CA LYS A 71 8.58 -15.92 -18.34
C LYS A 71 9.02 -15.95 -16.87
N GLU A 72 9.10 -14.78 -16.22
CA GLU A 72 9.51 -14.64 -14.82
C GLU A 72 8.32 -14.63 -13.86
N ILE A 73 7.09 -14.41 -14.34
CA ILE A 73 5.88 -14.41 -13.50
C ILE A 73 5.52 -15.85 -13.17
N ARG A 74 5.44 -16.17 -11.88
CA ARG A 74 4.98 -17.48 -11.41
C ARG A 74 3.46 -17.50 -11.26
N ARG A 75 2.89 -16.50 -10.57
CA ARG A 75 1.47 -16.47 -10.18
C ARG A 75 0.95 -15.06 -9.87
N ILE A 76 -0.38 -14.92 -10.04
CA ILE A 76 -1.28 -13.81 -9.64
C ILE A 76 -2.67 -14.49 -9.55
N GLU A 77 -3.48 -14.51 -8.49
CA GLU A 77 -3.44 -14.02 -7.09
C GLU A 77 -3.82 -12.56 -6.78
N TYR A 78 -5.12 -12.37 -6.54
CA TYR A 78 -5.69 -11.40 -5.61
C TYR A 78 -6.16 -12.12 -4.34
N PHE A 79 -5.93 -11.55 -3.15
CA PHE A 79 -6.46 -12.06 -1.89
C PHE A 79 -6.79 -10.94 -0.89
N THR A 80 -7.66 -11.25 0.07
CA THR A 80 -7.93 -10.41 1.25
C THR A 80 -7.46 -11.16 2.48
N LYS A 81 -6.58 -10.56 3.30
CA LYS A 81 -6.01 -11.23 4.48
C LYS A 81 -6.58 -10.64 5.76
N ILE A 82 -7.28 -11.47 6.54
CA ILE A 82 -7.77 -11.07 7.87
C ILE A 82 -6.60 -11.18 8.86
N ASP A 83 -6.07 -10.05 9.33
CA ASP A 83 -5.03 -10.02 10.37
C ASP A 83 -5.65 -10.11 11.77
N TRP A 84 -5.99 -11.34 12.16
CA TRP A 84 -6.48 -11.68 13.49
C TRP A 84 -5.55 -11.20 14.62
N GLY A 85 -4.24 -11.10 14.38
CA GLY A 85 -3.28 -10.61 15.36
C GLY A 85 -3.44 -9.11 15.64
N SER A 86 -3.68 -8.30 14.61
CA SER A 86 -4.02 -6.87 14.79
C SER A 86 -5.40 -6.68 15.41
N LEU A 87 -6.39 -7.52 15.07
CA LEU A 87 -7.72 -7.48 15.71
C LEU A 87 -7.62 -7.79 17.22
N PHE A 88 -6.93 -8.86 17.59
CA PHE A 88 -6.75 -9.24 19.00
C PHE A 88 -6.03 -8.16 19.80
N LYS A 89 -4.95 -7.58 19.26
CA LYS A 89 -4.25 -6.43 19.87
C LYS A 89 -5.18 -5.23 20.07
N THR A 90 -6.03 -4.94 19.09
CA THR A 90 -7.04 -3.86 19.19
C THR A 90 -7.99 -4.10 20.37
N LEU A 91 -8.54 -5.31 20.50
CA LEU A 91 -9.43 -5.69 21.59
C LEU A 91 -8.73 -5.62 22.96
N VAL A 92 -7.49 -6.12 23.06
CA VAL A 92 -6.71 -6.07 24.31
C VAL A 92 -6.40 -4.63 24.72
N TYR A 93 -5.92 -3.78 23.80
CA TYR A 93 -5.57 -2.40 24.12
C TYR A 93 -6.79 -1.55 24.51
N PHE A 94 -7.91 -1.69 23.81
CA PHE A 94 -9.15 -1.01 24.23
C PHE A 94 -9.73 -1.61 25.52
N GLY A 95 -9.62 -2.92 25.74
CA GLY A 95 -10.02 -3.56 27.01
C GLY A 95 -9.24 -3.02 28.20
N ILE A 96 -7.92 -2.88 28.07
CA ILE A 96 -7.05 -2.26 29.10
C ILE A 96 -7.42 -0.78 29.30
N ALA A 97 -7.65 -0.01 28.23
CA ALA A 97 -8.05 1.39 28.35
C ALA A 97 -9.40 1.55 29.08
N VAL A 98 -10.41 0.75 28.73
CA VAL A 98 -11.72 0.75 29.40
C VAL A 98 -11.60 0.31 30.87
N PHE A 99 -10.78 -0.70 31.16
CA PHE A 99 -10.51 -1.13 32.53
C PHE A 99 -9.85 -0.01 33.36
N LEU A 100 -8.83 0.66 32.83
CA LEU A 100 -8.17 1.80 33.47
C LEU A 100 -9.12 2.99 33.69
N MET A 101 -10.07 3.21 32.78
CA MET A 101 -11.10 4.24 32.91
C MET A 101 -12.11 3.92 34.02
N LEU A 102 -12.56 2.67 34.13
CA LEU A 102 -13.62 2.25 35.07
C LEU A 102 -13.11 1.90 36.47
N ARG A 103 -11.90 1.34 36.57
CA ARG A 103 -11.30 0.82 37.81
C ARG A 103 -9.82 1.22 37.98
N PRO A 104 -9.47 2.52 37.88
CA PRO A 104 -8.08 2.97 37.97
C PRO A 104 -7.40 2.52 39.29
N LYS A 105 -8.12 2.57 40.41
CA LYS A 105 -7.63 2.15 41.73
C LYS A 105 -7.22 0.68 41.80
N LEU A 106 -7.97 -0.23 41.16
CA LEU A 106 -7.73 -1.68 41.27
C LEU A 106 -6.36 -2.08 40.70
N LEU A 107 -5.89 -1.38 39.67
CA LEU A 107 -4.55 -1.55 39.11
C LEU A 107 -3.46 -1.24 40.16
N TRP A 108 -3.62 -0.15 40.91
CA TRP A 108 -2.63 0.31 41.88
C TRP A 108 -2.72 -0.45 43.20
N GLU A 109 -3.93 -0.69 43.70
CA GLU A 109 -4.16 -1.35 45.00
C GLU A 109 -3.90 -2.87 44.93
N SER A 110 -4.27 -3.55 43.82
CA SER A 110 -4.16 -5.01 43.72
C SER A 110 -2.98 -5.51 42.90
N PHE A 111 -2.56 -4.80 41.85
CA PHE A 111 -1.51 -5.28 40.94
C PHE A 111 -0.17 -4.61 41.23
N ILE A 112 -0.08 -3.28 41.11
CA ILE A 112 1.18 -2.55 41.27
C ILE A 112 1.60 -2.50 42.75
N GLY A 113 0.67 -2.32 43.69
CA GLY A 113 0.97 -2.35 45.12
C GLY A 113 1.45 -3.73 45.62
N TYR A 114 1.02 -4.82 44.97
CA TYR A 114 1.46 -6.17 45.31
C TYR A 114 2.81 -6.54 44.69
N TYR A 115 2.98 -6.29 43.38
CA TYR A 115 4.21 -6.67 42.65
C TYR A 115 5.32 -5.62 42.71
N TRP A 116 4.98 -4.35 42.98
CA TRP A 116 5.91 -3.22 42.92
C TRP A 116 5.59 -2.11 43.97
N PRO A 117 5.51 -2.43 45.27
CA PRO A 117 5.07 -1.51 46.34
C PRO A 117 5.85 -0.19 46.39
N PHE A 118 7.14 -0.21 46.07
CA PHE A 118 7.98 1.00 45.98
C PHE A 118 7.43 2.04 44.98
N VAL A 119 6.82 1.61 43.87
CA VAL A 119 6.24 2.54 42.88
C VAL A 119 4.99 3.22 43.44
N THR A 120 4.16 2.52 44.21
CA THR A 120 3.01 3.15 44.90
C THR A 120 3.44 4.16 45.95
N GLU A 121 4.53 3.92 46.69
CA GLU A 121 5.10 4.90 47.63
C GLU A 121 5.67 6.14 46.92
N LEU A 122 6.43 5.95 45.83
CA LEU A 122 7.00 7.04 45.04
C LEU A 122 5.93 7.95 44.42
N LEU A 123 4.79 7.38 44.01
CA LEU A 123 3.64 8.10 43.48
C LEU A 123 2.83 8.82 44.57
N ALA A 124 2.81 8.30 45.80
CA ALA A 124 2.21 8.99 46.94
C ALA A 124 3.02 10.24 47.36
N LEU A 125 4.35 10.20 47.23
CA LEU A 125 5.25 11.32 47.50
C LEU A 125 5.17 12.45 46.45
N SER A 126 4.81 12.12 45.20
CA SER A 126 4.83 13.07 44.08
C SER A 126 3.45 13.68 43.81
N LYS A 127 3.15 14.80 44.49
CA LYS A 127 1.87 15.54 44.40
C LYS A 127 1.27 15.71 42.98
N PRO A 128 2.02 16.04 41.90
CA PRO A 128 1.45 16.15 40.55
C PRO A 128 1.28 14.80 39.82
N PHE A 129 1.94 13.73 40.27
CA PHE A 129 1.90 12.39 39.67
C PHE A 129 1.12 11.38 40.53
N ASN A 130 -0.01 11.83 41.07
CA ASN A 130 -0.95 10.94 41.75
C ASN A 130 -1.39 9.78 40.81
N TYR A 131 -1.64 8.59 41.38
CA TYR A 131 -1.99 7.36 40.66
C TYR A 131 -3.12 7.55 39.63
N VAL A 132 -4.06 8.47 39.90
CA VAL A 132 -5.15 8.87 38.99
C VAL A 132 -4.60 9.45 37.67
N VAL A 133 -3.64 10.36 37.75
CA VAL A 133 -3.02 11.02 36.57
C VAL A 133 -2.26 9.99 35.75
N VAL A 134 -1.52 9.09 36.41
CA VAL A 134 -0.77 8.03 35.73
C VAL A 134 -1.70 7.00 35.08
N SER A 135 -2.81 6.63 35.74
CA SER A 135 -3.87 5.80 35.13
C SER A 135 -4.46 6.43 33.87
N TYR A 136 -4.76 7.74 33.87
CA TYR A 136 -5.26 8.42 32.68
C TYR A 136 -4.21 8.52 31.57
N GLY A 137 -2.93 8.73 31.92
CA GLY A 137 -1.82 8.69 30.96
C GLY A 137 -1.67 7.32 30.29
N LEU A 138 -1.71 6.24 31.08
CA LEU A 138 -1.69 4.86 30.58
C LEU A 138 -2.94 4.55 29.74
N MET A 139 -4.13 4.96 30.19
CA MET A 139 -5.38 4.81 29.44
C MET A 139 -5.27 5.46 28.06
N PHE A 140 -4.78 6.69 27.99
CA PHE A 140 -4.60 7.41 26.73
C PHE A 140 -3.57 6.72 25.81
N LEU A 141 -2.45 6.24 26.37
CA LEU A 141 -1.45 5.47 25.63
C LEU A 141 -2.05 4.18 25.04
N PHE A 142 -2.75 3.39 25.85
CA PHE A 142 -3.41 2.16 25.39
C PHE A 142 -4.52 2.44 24.37
N TYR A 143 -5.29 3.53 24.54
CA TYR A 143 -6.28 3.97 23.57
C TYR A 143 -5.65 4.32 22.21
N LEU A 144 -4.53 5.06 22.18
CA LEU A 144 -3.79 5.35 20.95
C LEU A 144 -3.21 4.08 20.30
N LEU A 145 -2.65 3.16 21.10
CA LEU A 145 -2.18 1.86 20.59
C LEU A 145 -3.32 1.02 20.01
N GLY A 146 -4.51 1.07 20.62
CA GLY A 146 -5.76 0.49 20.12
C GLY A 146 -6.16 1.05 18.76
N ILE A 147 -6.14 2.38 18.60
CA ILE A 147 -6.40 3.05 17.31
C ILE A 147 -5.38 2.61 16.25
N VAL A 148 -4.08 2.60 16.57
CA VAL A 148 -3.04 2.18 15.62
C VAL A 148 -3.20 0.71 15.21
N ALA A 149 -3.57 -0.17 16.14
CA ALA A 149 -3.87 -1.57 15.84
C ALA A 149 -5.14 -1.71 14.98
N ALA A 150 -6.19 -0.93 15.26
CA ALA A 150 -7.44 -0.91 14.50
C ALA A 150 -7.21 -0.44 13.05
N VAL A 151 -6.47 0.65 12.86
CA VAL A 151 -6.10 1.17 11.53
C VAL A 151 -5.28 0.14 10.75
N LYS A 152 -4.35 -0.56 11.40
CA LYS A 152 -3.62 -1.68 10.78
C LYS A 152 -4.56 -2.80 10.35
N PHE A 153 -5.45 -3.25 11.23
CA PHE A 153 -6.46 -4.28 10.91
C PHE A 153 -7.33 -3.88 9.71
N ILE A 154 -7.89 -2.66 9.72
CA ILE A 154 -8.71 -2.13 8.62
C ILE A 154 -7.90 -2.07 7.31
N SER A 155 -6.62 -1.71 7.37
CA SER A 155 -5.73 -1.68 6.19
C SER A 155 -5.43 -3.07 5.61
N TRP A 156 -5.52 -4.13 6.41
CA TRP A 156 -5.38 -5.53 5.98
C TRP A 156 -6.66 -6.09 5.34
N LEU A 157 -7.83 -5.58 5.74
CA LEU A 157 -9.11 -5.90 5.07
C LEU A 157 -9.21 -5.32 3.65
N ILE A 158 -8.33 -4.39 3.27
CA ILE A 158 -8.19 -3.96 1.88
C ILE A 158 -7.44 -5.06 1.13
N GLY A 159 -8.04 -5.53 0.02
CA GLY A 159 -7.46 -6.55 -0.82
C GLY A 159 -6.05 -6.21 -1.34
N ARG A 160 -5.33 -7.26 -1.71
CA ARG A 160 -4.00 -7.16 -2.31
C ARG A 160 -3.93 -8.01 -3.57
N LEU A 161 -3.48 -7.38 -4.65
CA LEU A 161 -3.02 -8.07 -5.85
C LEU A 161 -1.53 -8.35 -5.69
N THR A 162 -1.13 -9.61 -5.79
CA THR A 162 0.23 -10.05 -5.53
C THR A 162 0.79 -10.73 -6.77
N VAL A 163 1.92 -10.22 -7.25
CA VAL A 163 2.62 -10.77 -8.43
C VAL A 163 3.90 -11.44 -7.98
N GLU A 164 3.89 -12.77 -7.98
CA GLU A 164 5.03 -13.59 -7.60
C GLU A 164 5.97 -13.78 -8.79
N SER A 165 7.28 -13.54 -8.59
CA SER A 165 8.31 -13.72 -9.61
C SER A 165 9.24 -14.87 -9.24
N ARG A 166 9.56 -15.74 -10.22
CA ARG A 166 10.53 -16.84 -10.07
C ARG A 166 11.94 -16.37 -9.67
N ARG A 167 12.27 -15.08 -9.85
CA ARG A 167 13.61 -14.50 -9.60
C ARG A 167 13.69 -13.56 -8.40
N ARG A 168 12.55 -13.18 -7.79
CA ARG A 168 12.54 -12.26 -6.64
C ARG A 168 12.21 -13.03 -5.37
N ILE A 169 12.90 -12.69 -4.29
CA ILE A 169 12.67 -13.24 -2.95
C ILE A 169 11.34 -12.73 -2.38
N GLU A 170 11.00 -11.46 -2.67
CA GLU A 170 9.73 -10.84 -2.26
C GLU A 170 8.78 -10.69 -3.45
N PRO A 171 7.49 -11.06 -3.29
CA PRO A 171 6.47 -10.83 -4.31
C PRO A 171 6.07 -9.35 -4.37
N LEU A 172 5.63 -8.87 -5.53
CA LEU A 172 5.13 -7.51 -5.67
C LEU A 172 3.70 -7.43 -5.17
N GLU A 173 3.50 -6.97 -3.93
CA GLU A 173 2.18 -6.69 -3.37
C GLU A 173 1.68 -5.29 -3.74
N MET A 174 0.43 -5.20 -4.19
CA MET A 174 -0.27 -3.97 -4.54
C MET A 174 -1.61 -3.92 -3.79
N ILE A 175 -1.77 -2.92 -2.90
CA ILE A 175 -3.03 -2.72 -2.17
C ILE A 175 -4.08 -2.16 -3.14
N CYS A 176 -5.17 -2.90 -3.35
CA CYS A 176 -6.25 -2.54 -4.28
C CYS A 176 -7.55 -3.27 -3.93
N ARG A 177 -8.70 -2.69 -4.30
CA ARG A 177 -9.97 -3.43 -4.30
C ARG A 177 -10.04 -4.35 -5.52
N PHE A 178 -10.82 -5.42 -5.44
CA PHE A 178 -11.19 -6.18 -6.63
C PHE A 178 -12.02 -5.27 -7.54
N THR A 179 -11.55 -5.07 -8.77
CA THR A 179 -12.14 -4.21 -9.79
C THR A 179 -12.02 -4.89 -11.15
N ASP A 180 -12.79 -4.43 -12.13
CA ASP A 180 -12.78 -4.98 -13.50
C ASP A 180 -11.36 -4.96 -14.11
N ASP A 181 -10.56 -3.93 -13.81
CA ASP A 181 -9.14 -3.84 -14.17
C ASP A 181 -8.29 -4.97 -13.55
N VAL A 182 -8.52 -5.31 -12.28
CA VAL A 182 -7.83 -6.42 -11.59
C VAL A 182 -8.23 -7.76 -12.20
N GLN A 183 -9.54 -7.96 -12.41
CA GLN A 183 -10.07 -9.19 -12.99
C GLN A 183 -9.57 -9.38 -14.43
N ALA A 184 -9.66 -8.35 -15.28
CA ALA A 184 -9.19 -8.40 -16.65
C ALA A 184 -7.67 -8.64 -16.72
N LEU A 185 -6.88 -7.99 -15.86
CA LEU A 185 -5.44 -8.24 -15.74
C LEU A 185 -5.17 -9.72 -15.44
N MET A 186 -5.82 -10.29 -14.43
CA MET A 186 -5.65 -11.70 -14.05
C MET A 186 -6.04 -12.64 -15.20
N THR A 187 -7.24 -12.46 -15.78
CA THR A 187 -7.76 -13.32 -16.86
C THR A 187 -6.93 -13.24 -18.15
N GLU A 188 -6.39 -12.07 -18.51
CA GLU A 188 -5.54 -11.93 -19.72
C GLU A 188 -4.12 -12.49 -19.55
N ILE A 189 -3.60 -12.52 -18.32
CA ILE A 189 -2.20 -12.91 -18.06
C ILE A 189 -2.08 -14.38 -17.68
N GLU A 190 -3.04 -14.96 -16.97
CA GLU A 190 -3.03 -16.38 -16.60
C GLU A 190 -2.76 -17.34 -17.79
N PRO A 191 -3.41 -17.20 -18.97
CA PRO A 191 -3.07 -18.04 -20.13
C PRO A 191 -1.68 -17.75 -20.72
N LYS A 192 -1.15 -16.52 -20.58
CA LYS A 192 0.22 -16.15 -21.01
C LYS A 192 1.29 -16.73 -20.09
N ILE A 193 0.99 -16.90 -18.80
CA ILE A 193 1.82 -17.63 -17.85
C ILE A 193 1.79 -19.12 -18.21
N LYS A 194 0.60 -19.75 -18.25
CA LYS A 194 0.45 -21.21 -18.48
C LYS A 194 1.09 -21.70 -19.78
N LYS A 195 1.01 -20.92 -20.88
CA LYS A 195 1.67 -21.26 -22.16
C LYS A 195 3.21 -21.17 -22.16
N ARG A 196 3.83 -20.78 -21.04
CA ARG A 196 5.29 -20.55 -20.92
C ARG A 196 5.90 -21.24 -19.69
N GLN A 197 5.12 -22.10 -19.01
CA GLN A 197 5.63 -23.04 -18.01
C GLN A 197 6.04 -24.33 -18.69
#